data_AF-A0A517ZIL7-F1
#
_entry.id   AF-A0A517ZIL7-F1
#
_cell.length_a   1.000
_cell.length_b   1.000
_cell.length_c   1.000
_cell.angle_alpha   90.00
_cell.angle_beta   90.00
_cell.angle_gamma   90.00
#
_symmetry.space_group_name_H-M   'P 1'
#
loop_
_entity.id
_entity.type
_entity.pdbx_description
1 polymer ?
#
loop_
_entity_poly.entity_id
_entity_poly.type
_entity_poly.pdbx_seq_one_letter_code
_entity_poly.pdbx_strand_id
1 'polypeptide(L)'
;MTEKSNEEPVSSVPAATPEAEHVQAEDTANIIEAYHAVAEWIRFADAKSGVVLTVSAALAGILIPTIRPIIDDPEGIHLIPMWKAAALSFFGLFLIFLILSGVAAFRCINPFRLRGKHPSLERCSHFHPAAISDNYKIDQEQEFVRDCNQGGVVKFREEVLTALLIDSHISNSKYQRVSSAIQWFTVSVAFAFLYLLTIQL
;
A
#
# COMPACT_ATOMS: atom_id res chain seq x y z
N MET A 1 -25.62 -69.01 -12.32
CA MET A 1 -24.77 -67.85 -11.97
C MET A 1 -25.51 -66.62 -12.44
N THR A 2 -26.17 -65.94 -11.52
CA THR A 2 -27.06 -64.80 -11.78
C THR A 2 -26.30 -63.53 -11.39
N GLU A 3 -25.98 -62.73 -12.39
CA GLU A 3 -25.27 -61.46 -12.29
C GLU A 3 -26.27 -60.39 -11.81
N LYS A 4 -26.10 -59.92 -10.57
CA LYS A 4 -26.88 -58.79 -10.02
C LYS A 4 -26.19 -57.50 -10.44
N SER A 5 -26.74 -56.81 -11.44
CA SER A 5 -26.40 -55.44 -11.78
C SER A 5 -26.85 -54.51 -10.64
N ASN A 6 -25.88 -53.90 -9.97
CA ASN A 6 -26.11 -52.90 -8.93
C ASN A 6 -26.26 -51.55 -9.64
N GLU A 7 -27.50 -51.14 -9.91
CA GLU A 7 -27.80 -49.79 -10.37
C GLU A 7 -27.57 -48.80 -9.22
N GLU A 8 -26.51 -47.99 -9.31
CA GLU A 8 -26.33 -46.87 -8.41
C GLU A 8 -27.43 -45.83 -8.65
N PRO A 9 -28.03 -45.27 -7.59
CA PRO A 9 -29.06 -44.26 -7.73
C PRO A 9 -28.46 -43.00 -8.35
N VAL A 10 -28.97 -42.65 -9.53
CA VAL A 10 -28.69 -41.37 -10.21
C VAL A 10 -29.05 -40.24 -9.25
N SER A 11 -28.03 -39.61 -8.66
CA SER A 11 -28.17 -38.43 -7.82
C SER A 11 -28.69 -37.28 -8.68
N SER A 12 -29.99 -37.03 -8.62
CA SER A 12 -30.63 -35.87 -9.23
C SER A 12 -30.28 -34.62 -8.42
N VAL A 13 -29.14 -34.02 -8.74
CA VAL A 13 -28.82 -32.66 -8.27
C VAL A 13 -29.97 -31.75 -8.71
N PRO A 14 -30.68 -31.08 -7.77
CA PRO A 14 -31.76 -30.19 -8.12
C PRO A 14 -31.20 -29.06 -9.01
N ALA A 15 -31.82 -28.84 -10.18
CA ALA A 15 -31.48 -27.71 -11.03
C ALA A 15 -31.65 -26.42 -10.22
N ALA A 16 -30.58 -25.62 -10.13
CA ALA A 16 -30.61 -24.34 -9.44
C ALA A 16 -31.69 -23.44 -10.07
N THR A 17 -32.50 -22.82 -9.23
CA THR A 17 -33.53 -21.87 -9.68
C THR A 17 -32.85 -20.65 -10.33
N PRO A 18 -33.37 -20.11 -11.46
CA PRO A 18 -32.78 -18.94 -12.15
C PRO A 18 -32.56 -17.71 -11.25
N GLU A 19 -33.37 -17.59 -10.20
CA GLU A 19 -33.26 -16.54 -9.18
C GLU A 19 -31.98 -16.67 -8.34
N ALA A 20 -31.54 -17.89 -8.02
CA ALA A 20 -30.31 -18.12 -7.27
C ALA A 20 -29.05 -17.79 -8.09
N GLU A 21 -29.10 -18.06 -9.41
CA GLU A 21 -28.01 -17.73 -10.33
C GLU A 21 -27.84 -16.21 -10.49
N HIS A 22 -28.94 -15.47 -10.60
CA HIS A 22 -28.92 -14.01 -10.68
C HIS A 22 -28.33 -13.36 -9.40
N VAL A 23 -28.76 -13.81 -8.22
CA VAL A 23 -28.24 -13.31 -6.93
C VAL A 23 -26.73 -13.57 -6.81
N GLN A 24 -26.27 -14.74 -7.24
CA GLN A 24 -24.84 -15.08 -7.19
C GLN A 24 -23.99 -14.25 -8.16
N ALA A 25 -24.53 -13.92 -9.34
CA ALA A 25 -23.85 -13.05 -10.30
C ALA A 25 -23.71 -11.62 -9.78
N GLU A 26 -24.77 -11.07 -9.18
CA GLU A 26 -24.77 -9.73 -8.58
C GLU A 26 -23.79 -9.63 -7.39
N ASP A 27 -23.80 -10.61 -6.48
CA ASP A 27 -22.84 -10.72 -5.38
C ASP A 27 -21.39 -10.70 -5.88
N THR A 28 -21.12 -11.44 -6.96
CA THR A 28 -19.77 -11.54 -7.54
C THR A 28 -19.33 -10.20 -8.14
N ALA A 29 -20.22 -9.51 -8.84
CA ALA A 29 -19.95 -8.18 -9.38
C ALA A 29 -19.61 -7.17 -8.28
N ASN A 30 -20.38 -7.16 -7.19
CA ASN A 30 -20.16 -6.28 -6.05
C ASN A 30 -18.80 -6.55 -5.37
N ILE A 31 -18.39 -7.82 -5.25
CA ILE A 31 -17.08 -8.18 -4.68
C ILE A 31 -15.93 -7.71 -5.58
N ILE A 32 -16.07 -7.89 -6.90
CA ILE A 32 -15.06 -7.45 -7.88
C ILE A 32 -14.93 -5.92 -7.84
N GLU A 33 -16.04 -5.19 -7.75
CA GLU A 33 -16.02 -3.73 -7.62
C GLU A 33 -15.31 -3.29 -6.33
N ALA A 34 -15.63 -3.92 -5.20
CA ALA A 34 -14.95 -3.64 -3.93
C ALA A 34 -13.44 -3.91 -4.01
N TYR A 35 -13.03 -4.98 -4.69
CA TYR A 35 -11.62 -5.28 -4.93
C TYR A 35 -10.93 -4.20 -5.76
N HIS A 36 -11.55 -3.76 -6.85
CA HIS A 36 -11.02 -2.68 -7.69
C HIS A 36 -10.87 -1.37 -6.90
N ALA A 37 -11.88 -1.02 -6.10
CA ALA A 37 -11.81 0.14 -5.24
C ALA A 37 -10.60 0.05 -4.30
N VAL A 38 -10.43 -1.04 -3.55
CA VAL A 38 -9.30 -1.23 -2.61
C VAL A 38 -7.94 -1.13 -3.32
N ALA A 39 -7.80 -1.73 -4.50
CA ALA A 39 -6.58 -1.63 -5.29
C ALA A 39 -6.28 -0.19 -5.72
N GLU A 40 -7.30 0.59 -6.07
CA GLU A 40 -7.17 2.01 -6.40
C GLU A 40 -6.75 2.83 -5.17
N TRP A 41 -7.38 2.58 -4.01
CA TRP A 41 -7.01 3.20 -2.74
C TRP A 41 -5.52 2.97 -2.39
N ILE A 42 -5.00 1.76 -2.63
CA ILE A 42 -3.57 1.43 -2.44
C ILE A 42 -2.69 2.27 -3.38
N ARG A 43 -3.02 2.35 -4.67
CA ARG A 43 -2.26 3.12 -5.65
C ARG A 43 -2.25 4.61 -5.32
N PHE A 44 -3.37 5.16 -4.84
CA PHE A 44 -3.43 6.55 -4.39
C PHE A 44 -2.55 6.82 -3.18
N ALA A 45 -2.47 5.89 -2.22
CA ALA A 45 -1.57 6.04 -1.08
C ALA A 45 -0.10 6.04 -1.50
N ASP A 46 0.28 5.20 -2.46
CA ASP A 46 1.64 5.16 -3.02
C ASP A 46 1.99 6.44 -3.78
N ALA A 47 1.08 6.92 -4.63
CA ALA A 47 1.26 8.16 -5.38
C ALA A 47 1.45 9.36 -4.43
N LYS A 48 0.60 9.50 -3.40
CA LYS A 48 0.72 10.56 -2.40
C LYS A 48 2.06 10.48 -1.65
N SER A 49 2.50 9.28 -1.30
CA SER A 49 3.80 9.07 -0.64
C SER A 49 4.97 9.46 -1.55
N GLY A 50 4.88 9.16 -2.85
CA GLY A 50 5.88 9.59 -3.84
C GLY A 50 5.96 11.11 -3.96
N VAL A 51 4.82 11.80 -3.92
CA VAL A 51 4.77 13.28 -3.89
C VAL A 51 5.45 13.82 -2.63
N VAL A 52 5.12 13.28 -1.45
CA VAL A 52 5.73 13.71 -0.18
C VAL A 52 7.25 13.57 -0.21
N LEU A 53 7.78 12.45 -0.73
CA LEU A 53 9.23 12.24 -0.87
C LEU A 53 9.87 13.24 -1.82
N THR A 54 9.23 13.49 -2.96
CA THR A 54 9.75 14.40 -3.99
C THR A 54 9.83 15.84 -3.47
N VAL A 55 8.74 16.32 -2.86
CA VAL A 55 8.69 17.66 -2.27
C VAL A 55 9.66 17.78 -1.09
N SER A 56 9.78 16.75 -0.26
CA SER A 56 10.74 16.72 0.85
C SER A 56 12.18 16.82 0.36
N ALA A 57 12.54 16.07 -0.69
CA ALA A 57 13.88 16.12 -1.28
C ALA A 57 14.19 17.50 -1.89
N ALA A 58 13.21 18.11 -2.60
CA ALA A 58 13.36 19.46 -3.14
C ALA A 58 13.55 20.50 -2.02
N LEU A 59 12.75 20.43 -0.96
CA LEU A 59 12.84 21.34 0.18
C LEU A 59 14.18 21.20 0.92
N ALA A 60 14.65 19.97 1.13
CA ALA A 60 15.97 19.70 1.70
C ALA A 60 17.08 20.28 0.82
N GLY A 61 17.01 20.08 -0.49
CA GLY A 61 18.01 20.60 -1.44
C GLY A 61 18.13 22.13 -1.42
N ILE A 62 17.01 22.83 -1.14
CA ILE A 62 16.99 24.30 -1.03
C ILE A 62 17.52 24.77 0.32
N LEU A 63 17.11 24.14 1.43
CA LEU A 63 17.40 24.62 2.79
C LEU A 63 18.75 24.15 3.34
N ILE A 64 19.28 22.99 2.93
CA ILE A 64 20.57 22.51 3.46
C ILE A 64 21.72 23.48 3.16
N PRO A 65 21.86 24.06 1.95
CA PRO A 65 22.93 25.01 1.68
C PRO A 65 22.89 26.28 2.54
N THR A 66 21.72 26.68 3.05
CA THR A 66 21.55 27.94 3.78
C THR A 66 22.08 27.88 5.23
N ILE A 67 22.36 26.70 5.77
CA ILE A 67 22.94 26.58 7.12
C ILE A 67 24.43 26.92 7.15
N ARG A 68 25.15 26.74 6.04
CA ARG A 68 26.60 26.87 6.00
C ARG A 68 27.09 28.27 6.41
N PRO A 69 26.54 29.39 5.89
CA PRO A 69 26.94 30.72 6.32
C PRO A 69 26.74 30.96 7.83
N ILE A 70 25.69 30.37 8.42
CA ILE A 70 25.39 30.51 9.85
C ILE A 70 26.43 29.80 10.71
N ILE A 71 26.92 28.65 10.24
CA ILE A 71 27.96 27.88 10.94
C ILE A 71 29.31 28.61 10.82
N ASP A 72 29.66 29.01 9.60
CA ASP A 72 30.98 29.55 9.24
C ASP A 72 31.22 30.98 9.76
N ASP A 73 30.16 31.73 10.10
CA ASP A 73 30.28 33.06 10.74
C ASP A 73 29.98 32.99 12.26
N PRO A 74 31.03 32.90 13.10
CA PRO A 74 30.87 32.90 14.56
C PRO A 74 30.68 34.30 15.17
N GLU A 75 31.04 35.38 14.47
CA GLU A 75 31.03 36.75 15.01
C GLU A 75 30.00 37.67 14.36
N GLY A 76 29.13 37.13 13.49
CA GLY A 76 28.05 37.85 12.84
C GLY A 76 27.27 38.74 13.81
N ILE A 77 27.16 40.03 13.46
CA ILE A 77 26.49 41.04 14.29
C ILE A 77 24.98 40.85 14.14
N HIS A 78 24.35 40.16 15.10
CA HIS A 78 22.89 40.00 15.18
C HIS A 78 22.33 40.71 16.40
N LEU A 79 21.09 41.22 16.28
CA LEU A 79 20.40 41.92 17.37
C LEU A 79 20.13 41.03 18.59
N ILE A 80 20.02 39.70 18.39
CA ILE A 80 19.63 38.76 19.43
C ILE A 80 20.80 37.81 19.73
N PRO A 81 21.33 37.78 20.96
CA PRO A 81 22.50 36.97 21.32
C PRO A 81 22.27 35.45 21.21
N MET A 82 21.01 35.01 21.09
CA MET A 82 20.64 33.60 20.92
C MET A 82 20.14 33.25 19.51
N TRP A 83 20.24 34.17 18.55
CA TRP A 83 19.75 33.96 17.19
C TRP A 83 20.29 32.69 16.53
N LYS A 84 21.61 32.48 16.62
CA LYS A 84 22.28 31.31 16.02
C LYS A 84 21.76 30.01 16.60
N ALA A 85 21.58 29.95 17.93
CA ALA A 85 21.03 28.78 18.60
C ALA A 85 19.58 28.50 18.18
N ALA A 86 18.76 29.55 18.05
CA ALA A 86 17.37 29.41 17.57
C ALA A 86 17.31 28.93 16.12
N ALA A 87 18.08 29.53 15.21
CA ALA A 87 18.14 29.15 13.81
C ALA A 87 18.59 27.68 13.65
N LEU A 88 19.66 27.27 14.33
CA LEU A 88 20.14 25.89 14.32
C LEU A 88 19.12 24.91 14.92
N SER A 89 18.41 25.30 15.98
CA SER A 89 17.37 24.48 16.59
C SER A 89 16.19 24.25 15.64
N PHE A 90 15.66 25.32 15.01
CA PHE A 90 14.57 25.20 14.03
C PHE A 90 14.99 24.39 12.81
N PHE A 91 16.20 24.57 12.31
CA PHE A 91 16.71 23.76 11.21
C PHE A 91 16.87 22.28 11.60
N GLY A 92 17.37 22.00 12.80
CA GLY A 92 17.48 20.64 13.33
C GLY A 92 16.11 19.95 13.45
N LEU A 93 15.12 20.65 14.00
CA LEU A 93 13.73 20.15 14.09
C LEU A 93 13.12 19.94 12.71
N PHE A 94 13.30 20.88 11.78
CA PHE A 94 12.91 20.73 10.38
C PHE A 94 13.45 19.42 9.79
N LEU A 95 14.75 19.16 9.92
CA LEU A 95 15.38 17.95 9.38
C LEU A 95 14.86 16.68 10.05
N ILE A 96 14.69 16.66 11.38
CA ILE A 96 14.17 15.50 12.11
C ILE A 96 12.76 15.15 11.59
N PHE A 97 11.86 16.12 11.53
CA PHE A 97 10.49 15.88 11.04
C PHE A 97 10.45 15.53 9.55
N LEU A 98 11.36 16.09 8.74
CA LEU A 98 11.48 15.74 7.33
C LEU A 98 11.92 14.29 7.14
N ILE A 99 12.89 13.82 7.93
CA ILE A 99 13.35 12.42 7.93
C ILE A 99 12.23 11.49 8.39
N LEU A 100 11.51 11.84 9.47
CA LEU A 100 10.37 11.05 9.95
C LEU A 100 9.27 10.94 8.88
N SER A 101 8.96 12.04 8.20
CA SER A 101 8.07 12.07 7.04
C SER A 101 8.56 11.13 5.93
N GLY A 102 9.82 11.26 5.54
CA GLY A 102 10.43 10.45 4.48
C GLY A 102 10.42 8.96 4.82
N VAL A 103 10.73 8.58 6.06
CA VAL A 103 10.66 7.19 6.52
C VAL A 103 9.22 6.66 6.47
N ALA A 104 8.23 7.45 6.91
CA ALA A 104 6.83 7.05 6.86
C ALA A 104 6.34 6.87 5.41
N ALA A 105 6.65 7.82 4.52
CA ALA A 105 6.32 7.74 3.09
C ALA A 105 7.01 6.57 2.39
N PHE A 106 8.30 6.36 2.65
CA PHE A 106 9.06 5.23 2.11
C PHE A 106 8.46 3.89 2.56
N ARG A 107 8.09 3.78 3.84
CA ARG A 107 7.41 2.58 4.37
C ARG A 107 6.00 2.41 3.82
N CYS A 108 5.33 3.45 3.32
CA CYS A 108 4.06 3.30 2.62
C CYS A 108 4.26 2.61 1.26
N ILE A 109 5.22 3.10 0.47
CA ILE A 109 5.53 2.57 -0.88
C ILE A 109 6.09 1.16 -0.79
N ASN A 110 7.09 0.97 0.06
CA ASN A 110 7.74 -0.31 0.29
C ASN A 110 7.40 -0.79 1.70
N PRO A 111 6.21 -1.39 1.90
CA PRO A 111 5.94 -2.04 3.17
C PRO A 111 7.00 -3.13 3.34
N PHE A 112 7.86 -3.00 4.36
CA PHE A 112 8.83 -4.04 4.71
C PHE A 112 8.12 -5.39 4.64
N ARG A 113 8.40 -6.16 3.58
CA ARG A 113 7.95 -7.54 3.46
C ARG A 113 8.49 -8.21 4.70
N LEU A 114 7.60 -8.60 5.61
CA LEU A 114 7.94 -9.60 6.63
C LEU A 114 8.63 -10.72 5.85
N ARG A 115 9.88 -11.04 6.21
CA ARG A 115 10.70 -12.03 5.50
C ARG A 115 9.91 -13.33 5.42
N GLY A 116 9.26 -13.58 4.28
CA GLY A 116 8.28 -14.65 4.09
C GLY A 116 7.50 -14.47 2.79
N LYS A 117 6.85 -15.54 2.33
CA LYS A 117 5.92 -15.47 1.20
C LYS A 117 4.72 -14.61 1.60
N HIS A 118 4.26 -13.75 0.68
CA HIS A 118 3.07 -12.94 0.92
C HIS A 118 1.86 -13.89 1.06
N PRO A 119 0.99 -13.74 2.07
CA PRO A 119 -0.11 -14.70 2.30
C PRO A 119 -1.03 -14.89 1.09
N SER A 120 -1.17 -13.86 0.24
CA SER A 120 -1.95 -13.97 -1.00
C SER A 120 -1.30 -14.84 -2.08
N LEU A 121 0.02 -15.08 -2.04
CA LEU A 121 0.69 -15.96 -3.01
C LEU A 121 0.32 -17.43 -2.79
N GLU A 122 0.00 -17.83 -1.56
CA GLU A 122 -0.38 -19.20 -1.22
C GLU A 122 -1.90 -19.43 -1.34
N ARG A 123 -2.70 -18.38 -1.15
CA ARG A 123 -4.17 -18.49 -1.03
C ARG A 123 -4.96 -17.93 -2.21
N CYS A 124 -4.31 -17.33 -3.20
CA CYS A 124 -4.99 -16.68 -4.33
C CYS A 124 -4.36 -17.08 -5.68
N SER A 125 -3.99 -18.36 -5.82
CA SER A 125 -3.25 -18.87 -6.98
C SER A 125 -3.99 -18.74 -8.31
N HIS A 126 -5.32 -18.60 -8.30
CA HIS A 126 -6.14 -18.52 -9.51
C HIS A 126 -6.62 -17.10 -9.82
N PHE A 127 -6.39 -16.14 -8.92
CA PHE A 127 -6.94 -14.78 -9.03
C PHE A 127 -5.86 -13.70 -9.04
N HIS A 128 -4.88 -13.77 -8.13
CA HIS A 128 -3.91 -12.70 -7.97
C HIS A 128 -2.78 -12.84 -9.01
N PRO A 129 -2.48 -11.84 -9.86
CA PRO A 129 -1.52 -12.00 -10.96
C PRO A 129 -0.15 -12.51 -10.54
N ALA A 130 0.38 -12.01 -9.42
CA ALA A 130 1.68 -12.49 -8.90
C ALA A 130 1.63 -13.93 -8.39
N ALA A 131 0.48 -14.39 -7.88
CA ALA A 131 0.30 -15.76 -7.42
C ALA A 131 0.15 -16.69 -8.62
N ILE A 132 -0.60 -16.28 -9.65
CA ILE A 132 -0.69 -17.02 -10.92
C ILE A 132 0.71 -17.19 -11.51
N SER A 133 1.52 -16.12 -11.59
CA SER A 133 2.88 -16.22 -12.12
C SER A 133 3.86 -17.04 -11.27
N ASP A 134 3.60 -17.19 -9.96
CA ASP A 134 4.43 -18.03 -9.06
C ASP A 134 4.08 -19.52 -9.18
N ASN A 135 2.81 -19.83 -9.51
CA ASN A 135 2.29 -21.20 -9.58
C ASN A 135 2.23 -21.77 -11.01
N TYR A 136 2.10 -20.93 -12.04
CA TYR A 136 1.94 -21.33 -13.43
C TYR A 136 2.96 -20.61 -14.33
N LYS A 137 3.64 -21.37 -15.18
CA LYS A 137 4.45 -20.83 -16.28
C LYS A 137 3.56 -20.39 -17.43
N ILE A 138 4.12 -19.55 -18.31
CA ILE A 138 3.41 -19.01 -19.49
C ILE A 138 2.88 -20.13 -20.41
N ASP A 139 3.57 -21.27 -20.48
CA ASP A 139 3.18 -22.43 -21.31
C ASP A 139 2.18 -23.38 -20.65
N GLN A 140 1.80 -23.14 -19.39
CA GLN A 140 0.88 -23.99 -18.61
C GLN A 140 -0.59 -23.50 -18.65
N GLU A 141 -1.02 -22.85 -19.73
CA GLU A 141 -2.38 -22.31 -19.87
C GLU A 141 -3.47 -23.37 -19.64
N GLN A 142 -3.33 -24.55 -20.26
CA GLN A 142 -4.33 -25.62 -20.14
C GLN A 142 -4.45 -26.16 -18.71
N GLU A 143 -3.33 -26.22 -17.98
CA GLU A 143 -3.31 -26.63 -16.58
C GLU A 143 -4.02 -25.61 -15.70
N PHE A 144 -3.74 -24.32 -15.90
CA PHE A 144 -4.44 -23.24 -15.22
C PHE A 144 -5.97 -23.29 -15.45
N VAL A 145 -6.40 -23.42 -16.71
CA VAL A 145 -7.83 -23.50 -17.06
C VAL A 145 -8.48 -24.73 -16.40
N ARG A 146 -7.79 -25.87 -16.42
CA ARG A 146 -8.27 -27.10 -15.78
C ARG A 146 -8.44 -26.91 -14.27
N ASP A 147 -7.46 -26.33 -13.59
CA ASP A 147 -7.50 -26.13 -12.14
C ASP A 147 -8.60 -25.13 -11.73
N CYS A 148 -8.79 -24.06 -12.51
CA CYS A 148 -9.90 -23.12 -12.35
C CYS A 148 -11.27 -23.83 -12.48
N ASN A 149 -11.43 -24.69 -13.48
CA ASN A 149 -12.66 -25.44 -13.70
C ASN A 149 -12.92 -26.47 -12.58
N GLN A 150 -11.87 -27.12 -12.07
CA GLN A 150 -11.97 -28.09 -10.98
C GLN A 150 -12.31 -27.44 -9.64
N GLY A 151 -11.78 -26.24 -9.36
CA GLY A 151 -12.09 -25.49 -8.14
C GLY A 151 -13.52 -24.96 -8.08
N GLY A 152 -14.08 -24.62 -9.25
CA GLY A 152 -15.42 -24.06 -9.38
C GLY A 152 -15.57 -22.67 -8.75
N VAL A 153 -16.80 -22.14 -8.82
CA VAL A 153 -17.12 -20.77 -8.39
C VAL A 153 -16.91 -20.56 -6.89
N VAL A 154 -17.13 -21.59 -6.07
CA VAL A 154 -17.00 -21.49 -4.61
C VAL A 154 -15.55 -21.23 -4.20
N LYS A 155 -14.60 -22.03 -4.70
CA LYS A 155 -13.18 -21.83 -4.41
C LYS A 155 -12.70 -20.46 -4.90
N PHE A 156 -13.09 -20.06 -6.10
CA PHE A 156 -12.75 -18.74 -6.63
C PHE A 156 -13.25 -17.61 -5.71
N ARG A 157 -14.51 -17.69 -5.25
CA ARG A 157 -15.08 -16.73 -4.29
C ARG A 157 -14.25 -16.65 -3.01
N GLU A 158 -13.84 -17.79 -2.45
CA GLU A 158 -12.99 -17.84 -1.26
C GLU A 158 -11.63 -17.16 -1.47
N GLU A 159 -10.99 -17.40 -2.62
CA GLU A 159 -9.71 -16.77 -2.97
C GLU A 159 -9.84 -15.26 -3.12
N VAL A 160 -10.90 -14.78 -3.78
CA VAL A 160 -11.18 -13.34 -3.96
C VAL A 160 -11.47 -12.66 -2.62
N LEU A 161 -12.31 -13.26 -1.77
CA LEU A 161 -12.60 -12.71 -0.44
C LEU A 161 -11.35 -12.69 0.45
N THR A 162 -10.49 -13.71 0.35
CA THR A 162 -9.20 -13.75 1.05
C THR A 162 -8.28 -12.62 0.56
N ALA A 163 -8.18 -12.42 -0.75
CA ALA A 163 -7.40 -11.32 -1.34
C ALA A 163 -7.93 -9.96 -0.87
N LEU A 164 -9.25 -9.76 -0.91
CA LEU A 164 -9.90 -8.52 -0.47
C LEU A 164 -9.60 -8.20 1.00
N LEU A 165 -9.65 -9.20 1.89
CA LEU A 165 -9.32 -9.02 3.30
C LEU A 165 -7.85 -8.61 3.48
N ILE A 166 -6.92 -9.30 2.81
CA ILE A 166 -5.49 -9.00 2.87
C ILE A 166 -5.22 -7.58 2.36
N ASP A 167 -5.77 -7.23 1.19
CA ASP A 167 -5.57 -5.93 0.57
C ASP A 167 -6.22 -4.79 1.37
N SER A 168 -7.33 -5.05 2.06
CA SER A 168 -7.95 -4.09 2.98
C SER A 168 -7.03 -3.76 4.16
N HIS A 169 -6.35 -4.76 4.75
CA HIS A 169 -5.36 -4.54 5.80
C HIS A 169 -4.13 -3.79 5.28
N ILE A 170 -3.65 -4.12 4.07
CA ILE A 170 -2.54 -3.41 3.43
C ILE A 170 -2.92 -1.95 3.18
N SER A 171 -4.10 -1.72 2.60
CA SER A 171 -4.66 -0.39 2.35
C SER A 171 -4.70 0.42 3.63
N ASN A 172 -5.34 -0.09 4.70
CA ASN A 172 -5.41 0.62 5.98
C ASN A 172 -4.01 0.97 6.53
N SER A 173 -3.06 0.03 6.49
CA SER A 173 -1.67 0.26 6.92
C SER A 173 -0.97 1.35 6.09
N LYS A 174 -1.17 1.35 4.77
CA LYS A 174 -0.65 2.39 3.87
C LYS A 174 -1.27 3.75 4.15
N TYR A 175 -2.59 3.83 4.36
CA TYR A 175 -3.30 5.06 4.71
C TYR A 175 -2.78 5.69 5.99
N GLN A 176 -2.56 4.89 7.03
CA GLN A 176 -1.97 5.37 8.27
C GLN A 176 -0.56 5.93 8.04
N ARG A 177 0.28 5.24 7.26
CA ARG A 177 1.66 5.68 6.98
C ARG A 177 1.70 6.96 6.16
N VAL A 178 0.92 7.07 5.10
CA VAL A 178 0.87 8.30 4.27
C VAL A 178 0.28 9.46 5.06
N SER A 179 -0.73 9.23 5.90
CA SER A 179 -1.28 10.25 6.79
C SER A 179 -0.22 10.77 7.77
N SER A 180 0.49 9.87 8.46
CA SER A 180 1.61 10.24 9.33
C SER A 180 2.71 10.99 8.57
N ALA A 181 3.05 10.56 7.35
CA ALA A 181 4.05 11.25 6.53
C ALA A 181 3.63 12.70 6.24
N ILE A 182 2.37 12.93 5.83
CA ILE A 182 1.82 14.26 5.58
C ILE A 182 1.83 15.12 6.84
N GLN A 183 1.48 14.55 8.00
CA GLN A 183 1.50 15.26 9.29
C GLN A 183 2.93 15.71 9.64
N TRP A 184 3.90 14.79 9.60
CA TRP A 184 5.31 15.13 9.87
C TRP A 184 5.88 16.13 8.86
N PHE A 185 5.53 16.00 7.59
CA PHE A 185 5.89 16.96 6.55
C PHE A 185 5.34 18.36 6.86
N THR A 186 4.07 18.45 7.25
CA THR A 186 3.43 19.73 7.60
C THR A 186 4.14 20.41 8.77
N VAL A 187 4.46 19.66 9.82
CA VAL A 187 5.25 20.16 10.96
C VAL A 187 6.65 20.60 10.54
N SER A 188 7.32 19.80 9.69
CA SER A 188 8.63 20.13 9.14
C SER A 188 8.62 21.46 8.38
N VAL A 189 7.63 21.68 7.51
CA VAL A 189 7.46 22.94 6.76
C VAL A 189 7.27 24.15 7.68
N ALA A 190 6.52 23.99 8.78
CA ALA A 190 6.38 25.06 9.77
C ALA A 190 7.73 25.44 10.40
N PHE A 191 8.56 24.46 10.77
CA PHE A 191 9.90 24.72 11.29
C PHE A 191 10.86 25.29 10.23
N ALA A 192 10.75 24.87 8.97
CA ALA A 192 11.48 25.47 7.86
C ALA A 192 11.15 26.96 7.72
N PHE A 193 9.87 27.33 7.83
CA PHE A 193 9.43 28.72 7.77
C PHE A 193 9.96 29.54 8.95
N LEU A 194 9.88 29.01 10.18
CA LEU A 194 10.46 29.66 11.37
C LEU A 194 11.98 29.84 11.23
N TYR A 195 12.67 28.83 10.70
CA TYR A 195 14.10 28.93 10.39
C TYR A 195 14.38 30.05 9.40
N LEU A 196 13.64 30.11 8.28
CA LEU A 196 13.79 31.16 7.27
C LEU A 196 13.50 32.55 7.83
N LEU A 197 12.46 32.73 8.64
CA LEU A 197 12.20 34.00 9.32
C LEU A 197 13.34 34.38 10.25
N THR A 198 13.86 33.41 11.01
CA THR A 198 14.96 33.66 11.95
C THR A 198 16.17 34.20 11.21
N ILE A 199 16.57 33.60 10.09
CA ILE A 199 17.79 34.05 9.36
C ILE A 199 17.64 35.39 8.65
N GLN A 200 16.40 35.89 8.48
CA GLN A 200 16.13 37.20 7.87
C GLN A 200 16.05 38.34 8.89
N LEU A 201 16.00 38.02 10.19
CA LEU A 201 15.98 38.95 11.33
C LEU A 201 17.39 39.13 11.92
#